data_AF-A0A318LL89-F1
#
_entry.id   AF-A0A318LL89-F1
#
_cell.length_a   1.000
_cell.length_b   1.000
_cell.length_c   1.000
_cell.angle_alpha   90.00
_cell.angle_beta   90.00
_cell.angle_gamma   90.00
#
_symmetry.space_group_name_H-M   'P 1'
#
loop_
_entity.id
_entity.type
_entity.pdbx_description
1 polymer ?
#
loop_
_entity_poly.entity_id
_entity_poly.type
_entity_poly.pdbx_seq_one_letter_code
_entity_poly.pdbx_strand_id
1 'polypeptide(L)'
;MCETRRELHGDPEAMRRFAERLHAPEVDVEPAGVPACQGGTPACAAFTTADALSTVALADFLRDTAEAIATLKAAAATAAEDYEATDLAGAQAVLGVVIREV
;
A
#
# COMPACT_ATOMS: atom_id res chain seq x y z
N MET A 1 17.17 -8.47 -30.12
CA MET A 1 15.92 -7.73 -30.41
C MET A 1 15.41 -7.21 -29.09
N CYS A 2 15.41 -5.90 -28.88
CA CYS A 2 14.75 -5.32 -27.72
C CYS A 2 13.25 -5.41 -27.99
N GLU A 3 12.52 -6.17 -27.19
CA GLU A 3 11.05 -6.14 -27.22
C GLU A 3 10.62 -4.68 -27.10
N THR A 4 9.77 -4.23 -28.02
CA THR A 4 9.13 -2.92 -27.96
C THR A 4 8.48 -2.80 -26.59
N ARG A 5 9.04 -1.94 -25.74
CA ARG A 5 8.52 -1.60 -24.42
C ARG A 5 7.01 -1.38 -24.59
N ARG A 6 6.20 -2.26 -23.98
CA ARG A 6 4.75 -2.18 -24.04
C ARG A 6 4.35 -0.73 -23.76
N GLU A 7 3.67 -0.08 -24.70
CA GLU A 7 3.23 1.30 -24.51
C GLU A 7 2.36 1.33 -23.25
N LEU A 8 2.86 2.02 -22.23
CA LEU A 8 2.17 2.21 -20.97
C LEU A 8 1.29 3.43 -21.17
N HIS A 9 0.02 3.20 -21.49
CA HIS A 9 -1.01 4.23 -21.40
C HIS A 9 -1.45 4.32 -19.94
N GLY A 10 -0.96 5.34 -19.25
CA GLY A 10 -1.42 5.64 -17.90
C GLY A 10 -2.87 6.12 -17.90
N ASP A 11 -3.61 5.77 -16.86
CA ASP A 11 -4.92 6.35 -16.55
C ASP A 11 -4.84 6.95 -15.13
N PRO A 12 -4.55 8.26 -15.00
CA PRO A 12 -4.42 8.93 -13.72
C PRO A 12 -5.68 8.84 -12.84
N GLU A 13 -6.86 8.81 -13.45
CA GLU A 13 -8.11 8.68 -12.70
C GLU A 13 -8.26 7.27 -12.11
N ALA A 14 -7.96 6.23 -12.90
CA ALA A 14 -7.95 4.86 -12.40
C ALA A 14 -6.93 4.66 -11.27
N MET A 15 -5.76 5.30 -11.35
CA MET A 15 -4.73 5.26 -10.30
C MET A 15 -5.23 5.90 -9.00
N ARG A 16 -5.88 7.08 -9.07
CA ARG A 16 -6.49 7.73 -7.90
C ARG A 16 -7.59 6.88 -7.29
N ARG A 17 -8.51 6.35 -8.09
CA ARG A 17 -9.57 5.44 -7.63
C ARG A 17 -9.00 4.16 -7.01
N PHE A 18 -7.90 3.64 -7.53
CA PHE A 18 -7.19 2.51 -6.92
C PHE A 18 -6.67 2.87 -5.52
N ALA A 19 -6.01 4.01 -5.37
CA ALA A 19 -5.49 4.47 -4.08
C ALA A 19 -6.61 4.70 -3.05
N GLU A 20 -7.76 5.23 -3.46
CA GLU A 20 -8.94 5.44 -2.60
C GLU A 20 -9.54 4.12 -2.09
N ARG A 21 -9.58 3.09 -2.94
CA ARG A 21 -10.13 1.77 -2.58
C ARG A 21 -9.22 0.94 -1.69
N LEU A 22 -7.92 1.24 -1.64
CA LEU A 22 -7.03 0.58 -0.71
C LEU A 22 -7.38 0.99 0.72
N HIS A 23 -7.56 0.03 1.62
CA HIS A 23 -7.84 0.29 3.02
C HIS A 23 -6.82 -0.47 3.86
N ALA A 24 -6.09 0.26 4.70
CA ALA A 24 -5.13 -0.34 5.62
C ALA A 24 -5.91 -0.94 6.80
N PRO A 25 -5.47 -2.09 7.35
CA PRO A 25 -6.02 -2.59 8.59
C PRO A 25 -5.75 -1.58 9.72
N GLU A 26 -6.78 -1.31 10.54
CA GLU A 26 -6.61 -0.58 11.80
C GLU A 26 -6.06 -1.56 12.84
N VAL A 27 -4.90 -1.24 13.40
CA VAL A 27 -4.20 -2.10 14.36
C VAL A 27 -4.15 -1.37 15.69
N ASP A 28 -5.13 -1.61 16.53
CA ASP A 28 -5.09 -1.23 17.95
C ASP A 28 -4.92 -2.51 18.76
N VAL A 29 -3.67 -2.87 19.01
CA VAL A 29 -3.34 -4.08 19.77
C VAL A 29 -2.62 -3.64 21.03
N GLU A 30 -3.37 -3.43 22.10
CA GLU A 30 -2.79 -3.44 23.43
C GLU A 30 -2.30 -4.86 23.73
N PRO A 31 -1.08 -5.02 24.27
CA PRO A 31 -0.63 -6.32 24.74
C PRO A 31 -1.55 -6.75 25.88
N ALA A 32 -2.47 -7.65 25.59
CA ALA A 32 -3.29 -8.29 26.60
C ALA A 32 -2.35 -9.00 27.58
N GLY A 33 -2.33 -8.55 28.84
CA GLY A 33 -1.52 -9.18 29.86
C GLY A 33 -1.84 -10.67 29.92
N VAL A 34 -0.83 -11.53 29.73
CA VAL A 34 -1.01 -12.98 29.71
C VAL A 34 -1.67 -13.40 31.03
N PRO A 35 -2.92 -13.87 31.03
CA PRO A 35 -3.56 -14.28 32.27
C PRO A 35 -2.74 -15.42 32.86
N ALA A 36 -2.33 -15.27 34.11
CA ALA A 36 -1.62 -16.32 34.82
C ALA A 36 -2.48 -17.59 34.79
N CYS A 37 -1.94 -18.69 34.26
CA CYS A 37 -2.61 -19.99 34.30
C CYS A 37 -2.85 -20.40 35.76
N GLN A 38 -4.07 -20.18 36.23
CA GLN A 38 -4.49 -20.47 37.61
C GLN A 38 -4.37 -21.97 37.99
N GLY A 39 -4.14 -22.85 37.02
CA GLY A 39 -4.04 -24.30 37.21
C GLY A 39 -2.63 -24.88 37.38
N GLY A 40 -1.56 -24.08 37.27
CA GLY A 40 -0.18 -24.52 37.55
C GLY A 40 0.39 -25.64 36.66
N THR A 41 -0.31 -26.05 35.60
CA THR A 41 0.18 -27.11 34.69
C THR A 41 1.12 -26.52 33.64
N PRO A 42 2.30 -27.14 33.38
CA PRO A 42 3.26 -26.67 32.39
C PRO A 42 2.66 -26.50 30.97
N ALA A 43 1.70 -27.36 30.62
CA ALA A 43 0.99 -27.29 29.34
C ALA A 43 0.15 -26.02 29.18
N CYS A 44 -0.49 -25.55 30.25
CA CYS A 44 -1.27 -24.31 30.23
C CYS A 44 -0.36 -23.10 30.01
N ALA A 45 0.76 -23.04 30.74
CA ALA A 45 1.74 -21.96 30.59
C ALA A 45 2.36 -21.93 29.18
N ALA A 46 2.65 -23.10 28.60
CA ALA A 46 3.16 -23.20 27.23
C ALA A 46 2.12 -22.70 26.20
N PHE A 47 0.84 -23.06 26.38
CA PHE A 47 -0.23 -22.61 25.50
C PHE A 47 -0.43 -21.09 25.57
N THR A 48 -0.54 -20.51 26.78
CA THR A 48 -0.74 -19.06 26.93
C THR A 48 0.45 -18.25 26.42
N THR A 49 1.67 -18.77 26.55
CA THR A 49 2.86 -18.14 25.97
C THR A 49 2.82 -18.20 24.44
N ALA A 50 2.46 -19.35 23.86
CA ALA A 50 2.36 -19.49 22.41
C ALA A 50 1.25 -18.61 21.81
N ASP A 51 0.12 -18.51 22.50
CA ASP A 51 -1.00 -17.62 22.14
C ASP A 51 -0.56 -16.15 22.12
N ALA A 52 0.07 -15.68 23.22
CA ALA A 52 0.57 -14.32 23.31
C ALA A 52 1.59 -13.98 22.22
N LEU A 53 2.54 -14.88 21.94
CA LEU A 53 3.52 -14.70 20.85
C LEU A 53 2.83 -14.65 19.47
N SER A 54 1.80 -15.47 19.26
CA SER A 54 1.04 -15.48 18.01
C SER A 54 0.24 -14.19 17.83
N THR A 55 -0.35 -13.65 18.91
CA THR A 55 -1.03 -12.36 18.89
C THR A 55 -0.08 -11.22 18.53
N VAL A 56 1.11 -11.20 19.14
CA VAL A 56 2.15 -10.20 18.84
C VAL A 56 2.59 -10.31 17.38
N ALA A 57 2.88 -11.52 16.89
CA ALA A 57 3.28 -11.73 15.50
C ALA A 57 2.21 -11.30 14.50
N LEU A 58 0.93 -11.56 14.80
CA LEU A 58 -0.20 -11.08 13.99
C LEU A 58 -0.28 -9.55 14.00
N ALA A 59 -0.12 -8.92 15.17
CA ALA A 59 -0.14 -7.46 15.29
C ALA A 59 0.97 -6.80 14.45
N ASP A 60 2.18 -7.36 14.50
CA ASP A 60 3.31 -6.89 13.71
C ASP A 60 3.05 -7.06 12.21
N PHE A 61 2.56 -8.24 11.78
CA PHE A 61 2.19 -8.46 10.38
C PHE A 61 1.13 -7.47 9.88
N LEU A 62 0.12 -7.17 10.69
CA LEU A 62 -0.92 -6.21 10.32
C LEU A 62 -0.35 -4.78 10.22
N ARG A 63 0.59 -4.41 11.10
CA ARG A 63 1.27 -3.11 11.06
C ARG A 63 2.12 -2.96 9.80
N ASP A 64 2.91 -3.97 9.48
CA ASP A 64 3.73 -4.01 8.25
C ASP A 64 2.83 -3.95 7.00
N THR A 65 1.70 -4.64 7.03
CA THR A 65 0.70 -4.60 5.95
C THR A 65 0.09 -3.20 5.80
N ALA A 66 -0.22 -2.52 6.90
CA ALA A 66 -0.73 -1.16 6.88
C ALA A 66 0.28 -0.18 6.27
N GLU A 67 1.56 -0.31 6.63
CA GLU A 67 2.64 0.48 6.05
C GLU A 67 2.80 0.22 4.54
N ALA A 68 2.82 -1.05 4.12
CA ALA A 68 2.91 -1.41 2.72
C ALA A 68 1.74 -0.85 1.89
N ILE A 69 0.52 -0.88 2.44
CA ILE A 69 -0.66 -0.28 1.80
C ILE A 69 -0.50 1.24 1.67
N ALA A 70 0.01 1.92 2.70
CA ALA A 70 0.29 3.34 2.64
C ALA A 70 1.33 3.69 1.56
N THR A 71 2.40 2.90 1.45
CA THR A 71 3.40 3.03 0.38
C THR A 71 2.79 2.84 -1.00
N LEU A 72 1.94 1.83 -1.19
CA LEU A 72 1.26 1.58 -2.47
C LEU A 72 0.33 2.74 -2.86
N LYS A 73 -0.39 3.32 -1.90
CA LYS A 73 -1.22 4.51 -2.13
C LYS A 73 -0.38 5.70 -2.58
N ALA A 74 0.73 5.97 -1.89
CA ALA A 74 1.63 7.06 -2.22
C ALA A 74 2.21 6.87 -3.64
N ALA A 75 2.66 5.66 -3.96
CA ALA A 75 3.18 5.34 -5.29
C ALA A 75 2.12 5.54 -6.39
N ALA A 76 0.88 5.12 -6.16
CA ALA A 76 -0.22 5.32 -7.11
C ALA A 76 -0.55 6.81 -7.31
N ALA A 77 -0.53 7.62 -6.24
CA ALA A 77 -0.74 9.07 -6.33
C ALA A 77 0.38 9.76 -7.12
N THR A 78 1.65 9.46 -6.79
CA THR A 78 2.80 9.99 -7.53
C THR A 78 2.77 9.59 -9.01
N ALA A 79 2.41 8.34 -9.32
CA ALA A 79 2.27 7.91 -10.70
C ALA A 79 1.17 8.70 -11.43
N ALA A 80 0.01 8.92 -10.79
CA ALA A 80 -1.07 9.71 -11.39
C ALA A 80 -0.62 11.14 -11.72
N GLU A 81 0.08 11.80 -10.80
CA GLU A 81 0.62 13.15 -11.00
C GLU A 81 1.64 13.20 -12.15
N ASP A 82 2.54 12.20 -12.24
CA ASP A 82 3.56 12.12 -13.29
C ASP A 82 2.96 11.91 -14.69
N TYR A 83 1.96 11.04 -14.81
CA TYR A 83 1.23 10.85 -16.06
C TYR A 83 0.45 12.12 -16.47
N GLU A 84 -0.22 12.80 -15.55
CA GLU A 84 -0.92 14.06 -15.87
C GLU A 84 0.04 15.16 -16.32
N ALA A 85 1.17 15.30 -15.64
CA ALA A 85 2.19 16.27 -16.03
C ALA A 85 2.75 15.98 -17.42
N THR A 86 2.99 14.70 -17.73
CA THR A 86 3.45 14.25 -19.04
C THR A 86 2.42 14.50 -20.13
N ASP A 87 1.14 14.21 -19.87
CA ASP A 87 0.04 14.45 -20.81
C ASP A 87 -0.13 15.95 -21.10
N LEU A 88 -0.05 16.79 -20.07
CA LEU A 88 -0.11 18.25 -20.21
C LEU A 88 1.07 18.77 -21.04
N ALA A 89 2.29 18.31 -20.76
CA ALA A 89 3.47 18.68 -21.53
C ALA A 89 3.36 18.24 -23.00
N GLY A 90 2.85 17.03 -23.25
CA GLY A 90 2.58 16.52 -24.58
C GLY A 90 1.54 17.35 -25.33
N ALA A 91 0.42 17.69 -24.69
CA ALA A 91 -0.62 18.52 -25.28
C ALA A 91 -0.10 19.92 -25.65
N GLN A 92 0.69 20.55 -24.77
CA GLN A 92 1.32 21.84 -25.03
C GLN A 92 2.30 21.78 -26.22
N ALA A 93 3.09 20.71 -26.32
CA ALA A 93 4.01 20.52 -27.43
C ALA A 93 3.27 20.41 -28.78
N VAL A 94 2.15 19.68 -28.83
CA VAL A 94 1.33 19.56 -30.04
C VAL A 94 0.70 20.91 -30.42
N LEU A 95 0.09 21.62 -29.47
CA LEU A 95 -0.55 22.91 -29.72
C LEU A 95 0.47 24.00 -30.14
N GLY A 96 1.67 23.98 -29.54
CA GLY A 96 2.76 24.89 -29.90
C GLY A 96 3.32 24.66 -31.30
N VAL A 97 3.27 23.43 -31.81
CA VAL A 97 3.61 23.11 -33.21
C VAL A 97 2.54 23.66 -34.16
N VAL A 98 1.25 23.45 -33.85
CA VAL A 98 0.13 23.89 -34.72
C VAL A 98 0.07 25.42 -34.86
N ILE A 99 0.38 26.18 -33.81
CA ILE A 99 0.37 27.67 -33.86
C ILE A 99 1.57 28.21 -34.67
N ARG A 100 2.64 27.44 -34.82
CA ARG A 100 3.88 27.88 -35.49
C ARG A 100 3.90 27.55 -36.99
N GLU A 101 2.99 26.71 -37.46
CA GLU A 101 2.82 26.32 -38.87
C GLU A 101 1.73 27.12 -39.61
N VAL A 102 1.12 28.13 -38.98
CA VAL A 102 0.14 29.05 -39.58
C VAL A 102 0.72 30.44 -39.82
#